data_AF-A0A447L2A4-F1
#
_entry.id   AF-A0A447L2A4-F1
#
_cell.length_a   1.000
_cell.length_b   1.000
_cell.length_c   1.000
_cell.angle_alpha   90.00
_cell.angle_beta   90.00
_cell.angle_gamma   90.00
#
_symmetry.space_group_name_H-M   'P 1'
#
loop_
_entity.id
_entity.type
_entity.pdbx_description
1 polymer ?
#
loop_
_entity_poly.entity_id
_entity_poly.type
_entity_poly.pdbx_seq_one_letter_code
_entity_poly.pdbx_strand_id
1 'polypeptide(L)' 'MDTILVVRPRKINFAYQLDKTGGSLSNTGNTYFKLLIKPGCDSSDEDGRSYYLRPGDRLTEKTLSLRGQKFIYL' A
#
# COMPACT_ATOMS: atom_id res chain seq x y z
N MET A 1 2.06 -17.60 10.84
CA MET A 1 1.03 -16.73 10.22
C MET A 1 0.53 -15.86 11.35
N ASP A 2 0.73 -14.56 11.23
CA ASP A 2 0.33 -13.61 12.27
C ASP A 2 -0.99 -12.96 11.87
N THR A 3 -1.97 -13.01 12.77
CA THR A 3 -3.27 -12.39 12.56
C THR A 3 -3.27 -11.00 13.19
N ILE A 4 -3.66 -9.99 12.43
CA ILE A 4 -3.82 -8.63 12.93
C ILE A 4 -5.31 -8.28 13.06
N LEU A 5 -5.69 -7.69 14.18
CA LEU A 5 -6.97 -7.03 14.36
C LEU A 5 -6.76 -5.53 14.25
N VAL A 6 -7.52 -4.85 13.38
CA VAL A 6 -7.45 -3.40 13.24
C VAL A 6 -8.81 -2.76 13.51
N VAL A 7 -8.84 -1.85 14.46
CA VAL A 7 -10.01 -1.03 14.76
C VAL A 7 -9.91 0.26 13.94
N ARG A 8 -10.88 0.50 13.05
CA ARG A 8 -10.91 1.69 12.18
C ARG A 8 -11.71 2.84 12.81
N PRO A 9 -11.38 4.11 12.51
CA PRO A 9 -12.23 5.23 12.90
C PRO A 9 -13.64 5.09 12.32
N ARG A 10 -14.65 5.53 13.07
CA ARG A 10 -16.05 5.54 12.57
C ARG A 10 -16.22 6.42 11.33
N LYS A 11 -15.46 7.51 11.25
CA LYS A 11 -15.41 8.42 10.09
C LYS A 11 -14.07 8.24 9.38
N ILE A 12 -14.09 7.48 8.30
CA ILE A 12 -12.90 7.17 7.52
C ILE A 12 -12.58 8.34 6.57
N ASN A 13 -11.33 8.80 6.61
CA ASN A 13 -10.70 9.63 5.61
C ASN A 13 -9.58 8.80 4.97
N PHE A 14 -9.85 8.21 3.82
CA PHE A 14 -8.87 7.46 3.06
C PHE A 14 -8.13 8.39 2.10
N ALA A 15 -6.85 8.61 2.36
CA ALA A 15 -6.00 9.47 1.54
C ALA A 15 -4.57 8.93 1.52
N TYR A 16 -3.91 9.07 0.38
CA TYR A 16 -2.51 8.70 0.21
C TYR A 16 -1.83 9.61 -0.81
N GLN A 17 -0.51 9.65 -0.76
CA GLN A 17 0.33 10.37 -1.72
C GLN A 17 1.37 9.41 -2.31
N LEU A 18 1.41 9.30 -3.64
CA LEU A 18 2.38 8.50 -4.37
C LEU A 18 3.38 9.41 -5.08
N ASP A 19 4.63 9.36 -4.64
CA ASP A 19 5.77 9.91 -5.37
C ASP A 19 6.32 8.83 -6.30
N LYS A 20 5.93 8.90 -7.58
CA LYS A 20 6.35 7.95 -8.62
C LYS A 20 7.84 8.06 -8.95
N THR A 21 8.41 9.25 -8.81
CA THR A 21 9.81 9.54 -9.11
C THR A 21 10.74 8.99 -8.04
N GLY A 22 10.45 9.31 -6.77
CA GLY A 22 11.21 8.81 -5.62
C GLY A 22 10.84 7.38 -5.19
N GLY A 23 9.76 6.81 -5.74
CA GLY A 23 9.30 5.46 -5.41
C GLY A 23 8.80 5.37 -3.97
N SER A 24 7.99 6.33 -3.52
CA SER A 24 7.45 6.34 -2.16
C SER A 24 5.94 6.53 -2.11
N LEU A 25 5.29 5.88 -1.15
CA LEU A 25 3.86 5.95 -0.87
C LEU A 25 3.67 6.33 0.59
N SER A 26 2.94 7.41 0.85
CA SER A 26 2.61 7.88 2.19
C SER A 26 1.11 7.75 2.46
N ASN A 27 0.74 7.24 3.63
CA ASN A 27 -0.65 7.30 4.10
C ASN A 27 -0.91 8.64 4.77
N THR A 28 -1.69 9.50 4.11
CA THR A 28 -2.06 10.84 4.59
C THR A 28 -3.49 10.89 5.15
N GLY A 29 -4.16 9.75 5.20
CA GLY A 29 -5.50 9.59 5.76
C GLY A 29 -5.49 9.27 7.25
N ASN A 30 -6.63 8.81 7.75
CA ASN A 30 -6.81 8.42 9.16
C ASN A 30 -7.11 6.93 9.35
N THR A 31 -7.07 6.12 8.29
CA THR A 31 -7.29 4.67 8.34
C THR A 31 -6.08 3.93 7.76
N TYR A 32 -5.88 2.68 8.21
CA TYR A 32 -4.91 1.80 7.58
C TYR A 32 -5.39 1.34 6.20
N PHE A 33 -4.46 0.91 5.35
CA PHE A 33 -4.74 0.19 4.12
C PHE A 33 -3.64 -0.83 3.81
N LYS A 34 -3.95 -1.81 2.96
CA LYS A 34 -3.01 -2.77 2.38
C LYS A 34 -2.62 -2.34 0.97
N LEU A 35 -1.32 -2.30 0.69
CA LEU A 35 -0.76 -2.16 -0.65
C LEU A 35 -0.29 -3.52 -1.14
N LEU A 36 -0.69 -3.90 -2.36
CA LEU A 36 -0.16 -5.04 -3.09
C LEU A 36 0.59 -4.54 -4.32
N ILE A 37 1.86 -4.94 -4.46
CA ILE A 37 2.69 -4.63 -5.62
C ILE A 37 2.97 -5.91 -6.38
N LYS A 38 2.58 -5.95 -7.66
CA LYS A 38 2.88 -7.05 -8.57
C LYS A 38 4.05 -6.70 -9.50
N PRO A 39 5.06 -7.58 -9.67
CA PRO A 39 6.22 -7.30 -10.49
C PRO A 39 5.93 -7.22 -12.00
N GLY A 40 4.85 -7.85 -12.50
CA GLY A 40 4.48 -7.83 -13.93
C GLY A 40 3.01 -8.17 -14.20
N CYS A 41 2.53 -7.98 -15.44
CA CYS A 41 1.13 -8.26 -15.82
C CYS A 41 0.75 -9.74 -15.73
N ASP A 42 1.71 -10.65 -15.95
CA ASP A 42 1.49 -12.10 -15.90
C ASP A 42 1.82 -12.71 -14.53
N SER A 43 2.10 -11.89 -13.52
CA SER A 43 2.42 -12.38 -12.17
C SER A 43 1.17 -12.75 -11.39
N SER A 44 1.24 -13.86 -10.65
CA SER A 44 0.15 -14.32 -9.80
C SER A 44 -0.02 -13.39 -8.59
N ASP A 45 -1.13 -13.52 -7.86
CA ASP A 45 -1.32 -12.80 -6.59
C ASP A 45 -0.27 -13.20 -5.55
N GLU A 46 0.25 -14.44 -5.61
CA GLU A 46 1.25 -14.97 -4.68
C GLU A 46 2.65 -14.38 -4.90
N ASP A 47 2.95 -13.94 -6.13
CA ASP A 47 4.18 -13.24 -6.47
C ASP A 47 4.18 -11.77 -6.03
N GLY A 48 3.02 -11.29 -5.56
CA GLY A 48 2.81 -9.92 -5.14
C GLY A 48 3.34 -9.64 -3.73
N ARG A 49 4.03 -8.52 -3.55
CA ARG A 49 4.46 -8.06 -2.22
C ARG A 49 3.36 -7.25 -1.56
N SER A 50 3.01 -7.63 -0.33
CA SER A 50 1.99 -6.96 0.47
C SER A 50 2.60 -6.12 1.58
N TYR A 51 2.12 -4.89 1.74
CA TYR A 51 2.50 -3.97 2.80
C TYR A 51 1.24 -3.44 3.49
N TYR A 52 1.31 -3.21 4.79
CA TYR A 52 0.25 -2.52 5.54
C TYR A 52 0.76 -1.14 5.93
N LEU A 53 0.02 -0.08 5.56
CA LEU A 53 0.37 1.29 5.90
C LEU A 53 -0.68 1.85 6.86
N ARG A 54 -0.25 2.23 8.06
CA ARG A 54 -1.07 2.94 9.05
C ARG A 54 -1.03 4.46 8.76
N PRO A 55 -1.96 5.25 9.34
CA PRO A 55 -1.91 6.70 9.21
C PRO A 55 -0.53 7.28 9.56
N GLY A 56 0.03 8.08 8.67
CA GLY A 56 1.36 8.68 8.82
C GLY A 56 2.54 7.80 8.37
N ASP A 57 2.33 6.51 8.09
CA ASP A 57 3.40 5.64 7.59
C ASP A 57 3.81 6.07 6.16
N ARG A 58 5.12 5.99 5.88
CA ARG A 58 5.72 6.17 4.55
C ARG A 58 6.49 4.91 4.14
N LEU A 59 6.11 4.33 3.02
CA LEU A 59 6.80 3.22 2.38
C LEU A 59 7.66 3.74 1.24
N THR A 60 8.94 3.39 1.22
CA THR A 60 9.82 3.63 0.07
C THR A 60 10.21 2.30 -0.53
N GLU A 61 9.80 2.06 -1.78
CA GLU A 61 10.06 0.81 -2.49
C GLU A 61 10.39 1.09 -3.96
N LYS A 62 11.49 0.52 -4.45
CA LYS A 62 11.95 0.77 -5.82
C LYS A 62 10.91 0.34 -6.87
N THR A 63 10.11 -0.67 -6.57
CA THR A 63 9.06 -1.15 -7.48
C THR A 63 7.89 -0.17 -7.63
N LEU A 64 7.75 0.80 -6.71
CA LEU A 64 6.73 1.86 -6.81
C LEU A 64 7.01 2.83 -7.97
N SER A 65 8.28 3.00 -8.37
CA SER A 65 8.63 3.82 -9.54
C SER A 65 8.58 3.04 -10.86
N LEU A 66 8.42 1.71 -10.81
CA LEU A 66 8.35 0.85 -12.00
C LEU A 66 6.92 0.74 -12.54
N ARG A 67 6.78 0.26 -13.79
CA ARG A 67 5.50 0.12 -14.52
C ARG A 67 4.61 -1.05 -14.06
N GLY A 68 5.01 -1.79 -13.02
CA GLY A 68 4.21 -2.89 -12.46
C GLY A 68 2.87 -2.43 -11.86
N GLN A 69 1.96 -3.39 -11.65
CA GLN A 69 0.62 -3.12 -11.13
C GLN A 69 0.64 -2.92 -9.62
N LYS A 70 -0.19 -1.98 -9.14
CA LYS A 70 -0.26 -1.56 -7.73
C LYS A 70 -1.73 -1.50 -7.34
N PHE A 71 -2.09 -2.22 -6.29
CA PHE A 71 -3.46 -2.28 -5.78
C PHE A 71 -3.49 -1.81 -4.34
N ILE A 72 -4.48 -0.99 -4.00
CA ILE A 72 -4.68 -0.51 -2.63
C ILE A 72 -6.05 -0.98 -2.15
N TYR A 73 -6.05 -1.66 -1.01
CA TYR A 73 -7.24 -2.20 -0.36
C TYR A 73 -7.42 -1.51 0.98
N LEU A 74 -8.63 -1.02 1.24
CA LEU A 74 -9.02 -0.50 2.53
C LEU A 74 -9.24 -1.63 3.52
#